data_AF-A0AAD5CQ86-F1
#
_entry.id   AF-A0AAD5CQ86-F1
#
_cell.length_a   1.000
_cell.length_b   1.000
_cell.length_c   1.000
_cell.angle_alpha   90.00
_cell.angle_beta   90.00
_cell.angle_gamma   90.00
#
_symmetry.space_group_name_H-M   'P 1'
#
loop_
_entity.id
_entity.type
_entity.pdbx_description
1 polymer ?
#
loop_
_entity_poly.entity_id
_entity_poly.type
_entity_poly.pdbx_seq_one_letter_code
_entity_poly.pdbx_strand_id
1 'polypeptide(L)'
;FTFVSIQFAGSAVGFKLDSLLKLTDTRASNGKMTLMHYLCKVLASKSPALLDFHVDLVSLESATKIQLKSLAEEMQAILKGLEKVKQELAASANDGPVSEVFHKTLNEFVGFAESEVISVNNLYNVAGRNADALALYFGEDPARCPFEQG
;
A
#
# COMPACT_ATOMS: atom_id res chain seq x y z
N PHE A 1 15.70 -16.73 3.18
CA PHE A 1 15.33 -16.96 4.59
C PHE A 1 13.82 -16.82 4.70
N THR A 2 13.11 -17.95 4.72
CA THR A 2 11.64 -17.99 4.69
C THR A 2 11.15 -18.27 6.12
N PHE A 3 10.49 -17.30 6.73
CA PHE A 3 9.66 -17.46 7.93
C PHE A 3 8.23 -17.73 7.40
N VAL A 4 7.36 -18.67 7.81
CA VAL A 4 7.17 -19.56 8.97
C VAL A 4 6.17 -20.65 8.55
N SER A 5 6.29 -21.87 9.09
CA SER A 5 5.20 -22.86 9.13
C SER A 5 4.54 -22.86 10.51
N ILE A 6 3.20 -22.91 10.55
CA ILE A 6 2.42 -23.00 11.78
C ILE A 6 2.42 -24.46 12.24
N GLN A 7 2.98 -24.72 13.43
CA GLN A 7 2.80 -25.97 14.15
C GLN A 7 2.24 -25.67 15.53
N PHE A 8 1.33 -26.53 16.00
CA PHE A 8 0.60 -26.36 17.26
C PHE A 8 1.54 -26.05 18.45
N ALA A 9 1.01 -25.24 19.37
CA ALA A 9 1.67 -24.68 20.55
C ALA A 9 2.64 -25.69 21.23
N GLY A 10 3.94 -25.54 20.94
CA GLY A 10 4.98 -26.42 21.47
C GLY A 10 6.25 -26.45 20.61
N SER A 11 6.11 -26.28 19.29
CA SER A 11 7.25 -26.33 18.35
C SER A 11 7.15 -25.28 17.22
N ALA A 12 6.54 -24.13 17.48
CA ALA A 12 6.35 -23.08 16.49
C ALA A 12 7.66 -22.33 16.20
N VAL A 13 7.99 -22.17 14.92
CA VAL A 13 9.17 -21.39 14.45
C VAL A 13 8.81 -19.91 14.26
N GLY A 14 7.53 -19.55 14.35
CA GLY A 14 7.05 -18.17 14.41
C GLY A 14 5.54 -18.08 14.61
N PHE A 15 4.99 -16.88 14.46
CA PHE A 15 3.59 -16.55 14.71
C PHE A 15 3.04 -15.62 13.62
N LYS A 16 1.71 -15.63 13.44
CA LYS A 16 1.01 -14.70 12.55
C LYS A 16 1.00 -13.28 13.14
N LEU A 17 1.04 -12.26 12.28
CA LEU A 17 1.08 -10.86 12.70
C LEU A 17 -0.12 -10.48 13.59
N ASP A 18 -1.31 -11.01 13.29
CA ASP A 18 -2.55 -10.83 14.07
C ASP A 18 -2.44 -11.24 15.55
N SER A 19 -1.46 -12.08 15.88
CA SER A 19 -1.26 -12.60 17.23
C SER A 19 -0.58 -11.59 18.15
N LEU A 20 0.01 -10.52 17.59
CA LEU A 20 0.51 -9.38 18.35
C LEU A 20 -0.61 -8.69 19.14
N LEU A 21 -1.83 -8.65 18.58
CA LEU A 21 -3.00 -8.08 19.26
C LEU A 21 -3.39 -8.88 20.51
N LYS A 22 -3.07 -10.18 20.56
CA LYS A 22 -3.40 -11.08 21.68
C LYS A 22 -2.45 -10.94 22.87
N LEU A 23 -1.34 -10.19 22.71
CA LEU A 23 -0.38 -9.95 23.80
C LEU A 23 -0.97 -9.12 24.95
N THR A 24 -2.01 -8.35 24.68
CA THR A 24 -2.75 -7.60 25.71
C THR A 24 -3.74 -8.46 26.48
N ASP A 25 -4.16 -9.59 25.92
CA ASP A 25 -5.18 -10.47 26.51
C ASP A 25 -4.58 -11.42 27.54
N THR A 26 -3.32 -11.82 27.33
CA THR A 26 -2.59 -12.70 28.26
C THR A 26 -2.13 -11.92 29.48
N ARG A 27 -2.60 -12.31 30.67
CA ARG A 27 -2.29 -11.65 31.95
C ARG A 27 -1.53 -12.56 32.90
N ALA A 28 -0.66 -11.94 33.70
CA ALA A 28 -0.06 -12.60 34.86
C ALA A 28 -1.15 -13.01 35.86
N SER A 29 -0.83 -13.98 36.74
CA SER A 29 -1.74 -14.49 37.77
C SER A 29 -2.33 -13.42 38.70
N ASN A 30 -1.64 -12.28 38.84
CA ASN A 30 -2.10 -11.13 39.62
C ASN A 30 -3.03 -10.17 38.86
N GLY A 31 -3.31 -10.43 37.58
CA GLY A 31 -4.17 -9.63 36.69
C GLY A 31 -3.65 -8.24 36.32
N LYS A 32 -2.59 -7.74 36.97
CA LYS A 32 -2.09 -6.36 36.86
C LYS A 32 -1.16 -6.14 35.68
N MET A 33 -0.54 -7.20 35.16
CA MET A 33 0.47 -7.12 34.09
C MET A 33 0.05 -8.00 32.92
N THR A 34 0.06 -7.45 31.71
CA THR A 34 -0.13 -8.23 30.47
C THR A 34 1.21 -8.70 29.91
N LEU A 35 1.18 -9.67 28.98
CA LEU A 35 2.37 -10.13 28.28
C LEU A 35 3.05 -8.99 27.50
N MET A 36 2.28 -8.06 26.92
CA MET A 36 2.83 -6.87 26.27
C MET A 36 3.64 -5.98 27.23
N HIS A 37 3.11 -5.73 28.45
CA HIS A 37 3.87 -4.97 29.47
C HIS A 37 5.18 -5.66 29.83
N TYR A 38 5.17 -6.99 29.93
CA TYR A 38 6.36 -7.76 30.24
C TYR A 38 7.39 -7.69 29.11
N LEU A 39 6.93 -7.81 27.86
CA LEU A 39 7.78 -7.67 26.68
C LEU A 39 8.47 -6.31 26.64
N CYS A 40 7.72 -5.20 26.83
CA CYS A 40 8.31 -3.86 26.88
C CYS A 40 9.37 -3.73 27.98
N LYS A 41 9.13 -4.29 29.16
CA LYS A 41 10.11 -4.29 30.28
C LYS A 41 11.38 -5.04 29.92
N VAL A 42 11.26 -6.21 29.29
CA VAL A 42 12.41 -7.00 28.85
C VAL A 42 13.20 -6.25 27.76
N LEU A 43 12.51 -5.69 26.76
CA LEU A 43 13.13 -4.90 25.69
C LEU A 43 13.86 -3.68 26.26
N ALA A 44 13.26 -2.93 27.19
CA ALA A 44 13.90 -1.81 27.87
C ALA A 44 15.20 -2.20 28.60
N SER A 45 15.30 -3.44 29.08
CA SER A 45 16.48 -3.93 29.80
C SER A 45 17.57 -4.52 28.88
N LYS A 46 17.18 -5.11 27.75
CA LYS A 46 18.08 -5.88 26.87
C LYS A 46 18.48 -5.13 25.61
N SER A 47 17.52 -4.45 25.01
CA SER A 47 17.68 -3.74 23.72
C SER A 47 16.75 -2.52 23.68
N PRO A 48 17.08 -1.44 24.42
CA PRO A 48 16.21 -0.26 24.54
C PRO A 48 15.83 0.36 23.20
N ALA A 49 16.74 0.35 22.22
CA ALA A 49 16.53 0.89 20.87
C ALA A 49 15.33 0.25 20.15
N LEU A 50 14.93 -0.98 20.50
CA LEU A 50 13.77 -1.64 19.90
C LEU A 50 12.44 -1.03 20.36
N LEU A 51 12.41 -0.20 21.41
CA LEU A 51 11.20 0.51 21.83
C LEU A 51 10.82 1.63 20.85
N ASP A 52 11.78 2.13 20.08
CA ASP A 52 11.60 3.22 19.13
C ASP A 52 11.22 2.73 17.73
N PHE A 53 10.91 1.44 17.54
CA PHE A 53 10.57 0.86 16.22
C PHE A 53 9.38 1.56 15.53
N HIS A 54 8.49 2.19 16.30
CA HIS A 54 7.35 2.93 15.79
C HIS A 54 7.77 4.16 14.96
N VAL A 55 8.98 4.69 15.18
CA VAL A 55 9.55 5.82 14.42
C VAL A 55 9.81 5.41 12.96
N ASP A 56 10.15 4.15 12.72
CA ASP A 56 10.32 3.62 11.36
C ASP A 56 8.97 3.35 10.66
N LEU A 57 7.86 3.43 11.40
CA LEU A 57 6.50 3.09 10.95
C LEU A 57 5.56 4.31 10.91
N VAL A 58 6.09 5.54 10.88
CA VAL A 58 5.28 6.77 10.89
C VAL A 58 4.25 6.84 9.75
N SER A 59 4.56 6.26 8.59
CA SER A 59 3.64 6.24 7.44
C SER A 59 2.54 5.20 7.56
N LEU A 60 2.62 4.27 8.53
CA LEU A 60 1.71 3.13 8.63
C LEU A 60 0.26 3.57 8.81
N GLU A 61 0.00 4.54 9.70
CA GLU A 61 -1.36 5.04 9.94
C GLU A 61 -1.97 5.74 8.72
N SER A 62 -1.13 6.41 7.92
CA SER A 62 -1.59 7.02 6.67
C SER A 62 -1.83 5.95 5.60
N ALA A 63 -0.96 4.95 5.53
CA ALA A 63 -1.09 3.83 4.60
C ALA A 63 -2.37 3.01 4.86
N THR A 64 -2.78 2.82 6.12
CA THR A 64 -4.02 2.09 6.45
C THR A 64 -5.30 2.80 6.00
N LYS A 65 -5.23 4.11 5.70
CA LYS A 65 -6.37 4.91 5.24
C LYS A 65 -6.52 4.92 3.71
N ILE A 66 -5.56 4.36 2.97
CA ILE A 66 -5.60 4.31 1.51
C ILE A 66 -6.70 3.34 1.08
N GLN A 67 -7.67 3.85 0.31
CA GLN A 67 -8.71 3.04 -0.32
C GLN A 67 -8.26 2.62 -1.70
N LEU A 68 -7.72 1.42 -1.78
CA LEU A 68 -7.04 0.93 -2.98
C LEU A 68 -8.02 0.75 -4.14
N LYS A 69 -9.27 0.40 -3.84
CA LYS A 69 -10.34 0.37 -4.83
C LYS A 69 -10.63 1.75 -5.42
N SER A 70 -10.71 2.80 -4.59
CA SER A 70 -10.89 4.18 -5.06
C SER A 70 -9.74 4.58 -5.97
N LEU A 71 -8.51 4.24 -5.58
CA LEU A 71 -7.31 4.54 -6.36
C LEU A 71 -7.33 3.86 -7.74
N ALA A 72 -7.76 2.59 -7.80
CA ALA A 72 -7.93 1.86 -9.06
C ALA A 72 -8.99 2.49 -9.96
N GLU A 73 -10.14 2.89 -9.38
CA GLU A 73 -11.23 3.55 -10.09
C GLU A 73 -10.81 4.92 -10.64
N GLU A 74 -10.11 5.72 -9.83
CA GLU A 74 -9.54 7.00 -10.24
C GLU A 74 -8.53 6.83 -11.39
N MET A 75 -7.64 5.83 -11.30
CA MET A 75 -6.68 5.53 -12.37
C MET A 75 -7.38 5.18 -13.69
N GLN A 76 -8.42 4.35 -13.64
CA GLN A 76 -9.24 4.02 -14.80
C GLN A 76 -9.97 5.24 -15.37
N ALA A 77 -10.45 6.14 -14.51
CA ALA A 77 -11.10 7.37 -14.92
C ALA A 77 -10.12 8.30 -15.67
N ILE A 78 -8.89 8.46 -15.16
CA ILE A 78 -7.84 9.26 -15.80
C ILE A 78 -7.48 8.67 -17.17
N LEU A 79 -7.25 7.35 -17.26
CA LEU A 79 -6.93 6.66 -18.52
C LEU A 79 -8.03 6.88 -19.58
N LYS A 80 -9.30 6.72 -19.18
CA LYS A 80 -10.45 6.96 -20.08
C LYS A 80 -10.58 8.42 -20.49
N GLY A 81 -10.32 9.35 -19.56
CA GLY A 81 -10.33 10.78 -19.82
C GLY A 81 -9.28 11.17 -20.86
N LEU A 82 -8.05 10.69 -20.70
CA LEU A 82 -6.95 10.93 -21.63
C LEU A 82 -7.26 10.37 -23.03
N GLU A 83 -7.85 9.18 -23.12
CA GLU A 83 -8.26 8.60 -24.39
C GLU A 83 -9.29 9.47 -25.13
N LYS A 84 -10.27 10.03 -24.41
CA LYS A 84 -11.24 10.97 -25.00
C LYS A 84 -10.55 12.24 -25.52
N VAL A 85 -9.63 12.80 -24.73
CA VAL A 85 -8.88 14.00 -25.14
C VAL A 85 -8.07 13.74 -26.41
N LYS A 86 -7.46 12.56 -26.55
CA LYS A 86 -6.76 12.15 -27.78
C LYS A 86 -7.69 12.05 -28.98
N GLN A 87 -8.90 11.52 -28.79
CA GLN A 87 -9.91 11.44 -29.84
C GLN A 87 -10.37 12.84 -30.28
N GLU A 88 -10.57 13.76 -29.34
CA GLU A 88 -10.90 15.16 -29.64
C GLU A 88 -9.76 15.88 -30.39
N LEU A 89 -8.51 15.65 -29.98
CA LEU A 89 -7.34 16.17 -30.69
C LEU A 89 -7.31 15.68 -32.14
N ALA A 90 -7.49 14.37 -32.36
CA ALA A 90 -7.52 13.77 -33.69
C ALA A 90 -8.68 14.30 -34.55
N ALA A 91 -9.86 14.52 -33.96
CA ALA A 91 -11.00 15.10 -34.65
C ALA A 91 -10.73 16.55 -35.07
N SER A 92 -10.10 17.34 -34.20
CA SER A 92 -9.83 18.77 -34.41
C SER A 92 -8.89 19.09 -35.57
N ALA A 93 -8.13 18.10 -36.05
CA ALA A 93 -7.28 18.22 -37.23
C ALA A 93 -8.08 18.53 -38.52
N ASN A 94 -9.38 18.23 -38.55
CA ASN A 94 -10.25 18.49 -39.70
C ASN A 94 -11.01 19.83 -39.63
N ASP A 95 -10.86 20.59 -38.53
CA ASP A 95 -11.64 21.81 -38.27
C ASP A 95 -11.06 23.07 -38.94
N GLY A 96 -9.93 22.93 -39.65
CA GLY A 96 -9.29 24.02 -40.39
C GLY A 96 -8.60 25.06 -39.49
N PRO A 97 -8.30 26.27 -40.00
CA PRO A 97 -7.44 27.24 -39.31
C PRO A 97 -7.99 27.74 -37.96
N VAL A 98 -9.30 27.61 -37.74
CA VAL A 98 -9.97 28.04 -36.51
C VAL A 98 -9.55 27.21 -35.30
N SER A 99 -9.10 25.97 -35.50
CA SER A 99 -8.69 25.06 -34.42
C SER A 99 -7.19 25.09 -34.11
N GLU A 100 -6.37 25.88 -34.81
CA GLU A 100 -4.90 25.83 -34.70
C GLU A 100 -4.40 26.02 -33.26
N VAL A 101 -4.95 27.02 -32.54
CA VAL A 101 -4.61 27.29 -31.14
C VAL A 101 -5.07 26.17 -30.22
N PHE A 102 -6.27 25.62 -30.47
CA PHE A 102 -6.81 24.49 -29.72
C PHE A 102 -5.93 23.24 -29.91
N HIS A 103 -5.63 22.90 -31.15
CA HIS A 103 -4.81 21.75 -31.51
C HIS A 103 -3.41 21.83 -30.89
N LYS A 104 -2.75 23.00 -30.94
CA LYS A 104 -1.44 23.19 -30.31
C LYS A 104 -1.51 23.00 -28.79
N THR A 105 -2.44 23.67 -28.13
CA THR A 105 -2.59 23.62 -26.67
C THR A 105 -2.93 22.22 -26.18
N LEU A 106 -3.85 21.54 -26.89
CA LEU A 106 -4.31 20.20 -26.53
C LEU A 106 -3.21 19.15 -26.78
N ASN A 107 -2.40 19.31 -27.83
CA ASN A 107 -1.26 18.43 -28.08
C ASN A 107 -0.17 18.54 -27.00
N GLU A 108 0.15 19.76 -26.55
CA GLU A 108 1.06 19.98 -25.41
C GLU A 108 0.50 19.37 -24.11
N PHE A 109 -0.79 19.55 -23.86
CA PHE A 109 -1.48 18.95 -22.71
C PHE A 109 -1.47 17.42 -22.75
N VAL A 110 -1.78 16.82 -23.91
CA VAL A 110 -1.78 15.35 -24.07
C VAL A 110 -0.41 14.77 -23.77
N GLY A 111 0.67 15.36 -24.30
CA GLY A 111 2.03 14.88 -24.04
C GLY A 111 2.40 14.94 -22.54
N PHE A 112 2.01 16.01 -21.85
CA PHE A 112 2.18 16.11 -20.39
C PHE A 112 1.34 15.06 -19.64
N ALA A 113 0.06 14.96 -19.95
CA ALA A 113 -0.87 14.06 -19.29
C ALA A 113 -0.49 12.58 -19.50
N GLU A 114 0.01 12.20 -20.68
CA GLU A 114 0.53 10.86 -20.94
C GLU A 114 1.71 10.51 -20.03
N SER A 115 2.66 11.44 -19.86
CA SER A 115 3.80 11.24 -18.95
C SER A 115 3.34 11.03 -17.51
N GLU A 116 2.40 11.86 -17.04
CA GLU A 116 1.86 11.75 -15.68
C GLU A 116 1.09 10.45 -15.48
N VAL A 117 0.27 10.03 -16.46
CA VAL A 117 -0.45 8.75 -16.41
C VAL A 117 0.50 7.57 -16.34
N ILE A 118 1.58 7.57 -17.14
CA ILE A 118 2.61 6.53 -17.07
C ILE A 118 3.26 6.51 -15.68
N SER A 119 3.58 7.68 -15.13
CA SER A 119 4.16 7.82 -13.79
C SER A 119 3.25 7.24 -12.70
N VAL A 120 1.98 7.65 -12.67
CA VAL A 120 0.98 7.16 -11.70
C VAL A 120 0.76 5.65 -11.85
N ASN A 121 0.64 5.14 -13.08
CA ASN A 121 0.52 3.70 -13.34
C ASN A 121 1.70 2.92 -12.77
N ASN A 122 2.93 3.42 -12.96
CA ASN A 122 4.13 2.77 -12.45
C ASN A 122 4.16 2.75 -10.92
N LEU A 123 3.82 3.87 -10.27
CA LEU A 123 3.74 3.96 -8.81
C LEU A 123 2.68 3.01 -8.24
N TYR A 124 1.51 2.94 -8.86
CA TYR A 124 0.44 2.01 -8.50
C TYR A 124 0.91 0.55 -8.55
N ASN A 125 1.54 0.15 -9.66
CA ASN A 125 2.05 -1.21 -9.83
C ASN A 125 3.21 -1.55 -8.87
N VAL A 126 4.06 -0.57 -8.53
CA VAL A 126 5.12 -0.76 -7.53
C VAL A 126 4.53 -0.94 -6.13
N ALA A 127 3.54 -0.12 -5.77
CA ALA A 127 2.85 -0.24 -4.49
C ALA A 127 2.18 -1.61 -4.34
N GLY A 128 1.51 -2.10 -5.39
CA GLY A 128 0.90 -3.43 -5.39
C GLY A 128 1.89 -4.56 -5.19
N ARG A 129 2.99 -4.57 -5.96
CA ARG A 129 4.05 -5.58 -5.80
C ARG A 129 4.69 -5.56 -4.42
N ASN A 130 4.89 -4.36 -3.84
CA ASN A 130 5.46 -4.24 -2.50
C ASN A 130 4.49 -4.75 -1.42
N ALA A 131 3.18 -4.51 -1.57
CA ALA A 131 2.18 -5.03 -0.66
C ALA A 131 2.13 -6.57 -0.70
N ASP A 132 2.12 -7.16 -1.89
CA ASP A 132 2.15 -8.62 -2.06
C ASP A 132 3.42 -9.23 -1.47
N ALA A 133 4.57 -8.60 -1.70
CA ALA A 133 5.85 -9.04 -1.14
C ALA A 133 5.87 -8.97 0.40
N LEU A 134 5.27 -7.93 0.99
CA LEU A 134 5.14 -7.80 2.44
C LEU A 134 4.23 -8.87 3.03
N ALA A 135 3.09 -9.16 2.39
CA ALA A 135 2.21 -10.25 2.81
C ALA A 135 2.96 -11.59 2.83
N LEU A 136 3.69 -11.91 1.75
CA LEU A 136 4.52 -13.11 1.68
C LEU A 136 5.64 -13.14 2.73
N TYR A 137 6.28 -12.00 2.99
CA TYR A 137 7.35 -11.87 3.98
C TYR A 137 6.87 -12.23 5.40
N PHE A 138 5.64 -11.85 5.75
CA PHE A 138 5.02 -12.20 7.04
C PHE A 138 4.30 -13.56 7.04
N GLY A 139 4.38 -14.33 5.95
CA GLY A 139 3.73 -15.63 5.83
C GLY A 139 2.20 -15.53 5.67
N GLU A 140 1.71 -14.39 5.23
CA GLU A 140 0.31 -14.17 4.84
C GLU A 140 0.10 -14.50 3.36
N ASP A 141 -1.16 -14.76 3.00
CA ASP A 141 -1.54 -15.04 1.61
C ASP A 141 -1.98 -13.72 0.94
N PRO A 142 -1.27 -13.24 -0.11
CA PRO A 142 -1.67 -12.04 -0.83
C PRO A 142 -3.08 -12.11 -1.40
N ALA A 143 -3.60 -13.31 -1.73
CA ALA A 143 -4.97 -13.45 -2.20
C ALA A 143 -6.01 -13.18 -1.09
N ARG A 144 -5.60 -13.26 0.18
CA ARG A 144 -6.44 -13.00 1.36
C ARG A 144 -6.22 -11.61 1.96
N CYS A 145 -5.13 -10.95 1.58
CA CYS A 145 -4.79 -9.57 1.90
C CYS A 145 -4.45 -8.78 0.60
N PRO A 146 -5.33 -8.76 -0.42
CA PRO A 146 -4.95 -8.25 -1.71
C PRO A 146 -4.82 -6.73 -1.68
N PHE A 147 -3.83 -6.23 -2.43
CA PHE A 147 -3.61 -4.80 -2.63
C PHE A 147 -4.84 -4.06 -3.19
N GLU A 148 -5.84 -4.72 -3.77
CA GLU A 148 -7.01 -4.02 -4.33
C GLU A 148 -8.31 -4.11 -3.49
N GLN A 149 -8.32 -4.81 -2.34
CA GLN A 149 -9.52 -4.88 -1.49
C GLN A 149 -9.37 -4.02 -0.23
N GLY A 150 -9.68 -2.74 -0.41
CA GLY A 150 -10.13 -1.80 0.62
C GLY A 150 -11.21 -0.92 0.03
#